data_AF-A0A959B344-F1
#
_entry.id   AF-A0A959B344-F1
#
_cell.length_a   1.000
_cell.length_b   1.000
_cell.length_c   1.000
_cell.angle_alpha   90.00
_cell.angle_beta   90.00
_cell.angle_gamma   90.00
#
_symmetry.space_group_name_H-M   'P 1'
#
loop_
_entity.id
_entity.type
_entity.pdbx_description
1 polymer ?
#
loop_
_entity_poly.entity_id
_entity_poly.type
_entity_poly.pdbx_seq_one_letter_code
_entity_poly.pdbx_strand_id
1 'polypeptide(L)'
;MKNQMVRWIGSIALLAGFTLLFSQCEKAEQPGAVDGLSGTAITERGVEAGPVDMCSCLTANFGLQELSDAEEEALLFMREEEKMARDVYLGLNEQWQAPVFANIARSEQRHMDAILCLIKKYELEDPVGENAQGVFQNATLQEMYNNLMAQGAGSLKDALTVGATIEDVDIFDLLQNIDNSAIDNGDILAAFTELTRGSRNHLRGFIRQLDILGETYQVQYISQEEFNYIISSEREKGSAICGACPNGGGQGNSNGKGGGNGTGACDGSGSNGNTGPNNGNSGGNNNGNGNGGGNTGGNGNGNSGGNGGGNSRGN
;
A
#
# COMPACT_ATOMS: atom_id res chain seq x y z
N MET A 1 31.76 6.75 -4.14
CA MET A 1 31.02 6.15 -5.26
C MET A 1 29.69 6.90 -5.27
N LYS A 2 29.43 7.70 -6.32
CA LYS A 2 28.36 8.71 -6.33
C LYS A 2 27.01 8.06 -6.67
N ASN A 3 26.04 8.32 -5.79
CA ASN A 3 24.57 8.20 -5.84
C ASN A 3 23.98 7.40 -7.01
N GLN A 4 23.34 6.27 -6.68
CA GLN A 4 22.41 5.57 -7.58
C GLN A 4 20.94 5.98 -7.34
N MET A 5 20.63 6.89 -6.42
CA MET A 5 19.26 7.44 -6.23
C MET A 5 18.93 8.63 -7.15
N VAL A 6 19.50 8.66 -8.36
CA VAL A 6 18.93 9.48 -9.43
C VAL A 6 18.96 8.67 -10.71
N ARG A 7 17.77 8.44 -11.27
CA ARG A 7 17.40 8.71 -12.67
C ARG A 7 16.38 7.68 -13.15
N TRP A 8 15.10 8.02 -13.06
CA TRP A 8 14.20 7.91 -14.21
C TRP A 8 13.22 9.07 -14.20
N ILE A 9 13.57 10.13 -14.94
CA ILE A 9 12.59 10.94 -15.65
C ILE A 9 11.98 9.99 -16.70
N GLY A 10 11.08 9.12 -16.25
CA GLY A 10 10.14 8.44 -17.12
C GLY A 10 9.32 9.56 -17.76
N SER A 11 9.47 9.74 -19.06
CA SER A 11 8.74 10.74 -19.81
C SER A 11 7.25 10.53 -19.57
N ILE A 12 6.61 11.40 -18.78
CA ILE A 12 5.17 11.59 -18.86
C ILE A 12 4.93 11.90 -20.33
N ALA A 13 4.36 10.94 -21.07
CA ALA A 13 4.11 11.07 -22.48
C ALA A 13 3.13 12.23 -22.66
N LEU A 14 3.70 13.38 -23.03
CA LEU A 14 3.00 14.64 -23.20
C LEU A 14 2.15 14.53 -24.48
N LEU A 15 0.97 13.92 -24.36
CA LEU A 15 -0.08 13.98 -25.38
C LEU A 15 -0.83 15.32 -25.27
N ALA A 16 -0.09 16.44 -25.36
CA ALA A 16 -0.70 17.75 -25.55
C ALA A 16 -0.94 17.98 -27.04
N GLY A 17 -2.13 17.61 -27.48
CA GLY A 17 -2.67 17.99 -28.78
C GLY A 17 -3.94 18.81 -28.62
N PHE A 18 -3.88 20.00 -28.03
CA PHE A 18 -4.87 21.05 -28.32
C PHE A 18 -4.41 22.44 -27.88
N THR A 19 -4.05 23.28 -28.84
CA THR A 19 -3.94 24.72 -28.66
C THR A 19 -5.35 25.32 -28.61
N LEU A 20 -5.78 25.77 -27.43
CA LEU A 20 -6.88 26.72 -27.31
C LEU A 20 -6.41 27.98 -26.58
N LEU A 21 -6.42 29.08 -27.33
CA LEU A 21 -6.46 30.44 -26.84
C LEU A 21 -7.72 30.61 -25.99
N PHE A 22 -7.56 30.88 -24.69
CA PHE A 22 -8.63 31.52 -23.92
C PHE A 22 -8.16 32.80 -23.26
N SER A 23 -9.00 33.79 -23.54
CA SER A 23 -9.02 35.17 -23.11
C SER A 23 -9.03 35.30 -21.59
N GLN A 24 -8.41 36.37 -21.12
CA GLN A 24 -8.48 36.87 -19.75
C GLN A 24 -9.94 36.90 -19.26
N CYS A 25 -10.18 36.37 -18.06
CA CYS A 25 -11.39 36.65 -17.30
C CYS A 25 -11.00 37.24 -15.95
N GLU A 26 -11.69 38.32 -15.62
CA GLU A 26 -11.40 39.31 -14.60
C GLU A 26 -11.80 38.83 -13.20
N LYS A 27 -11.05 39.33 -12.22
CA LYS A 27 -11.18 39.12 -10.78
C LYS A 27 -12.59 39.52 -10.29
N ALA A 28 -13.30 38.61 -9.64
CA ALA A 28 -14.53 38.93 -8.91
C ALA A 28 -14.28 38.88 -7.39
N GLU A 29 -14.75 39.94 -6.72
CA GLU A 29 -14.57 40.27 -5.32
C GLU A 29 -15.56 39.51 -4.42
N GLN A 30 -15.09 39.14 -3.22
CA GLN A 30 -15.84 38.46 -2.15
C GLN A 30 -16.91 39.38 -1.52
N PRO A 31 -18.01 38.80 -1.02
CA PRO A 31 -18.63 39.38 0.17
C PRO A 31 -18.99 38.36 1.25
N GLY A 32 -18.67 38.74 2.49
CA GLY A 32 -19.60 38.56 3.63
C GLY A 32 -19.28 37.44 4.61
N ALA A 33 -18.60 37.81 5.70
CA ALA A 33 -18.62 37.08 6.96
C ALA A 33 -20.05 36.98 7.53
N VAL A 34 -20.38 35.83 8.11
CA VAL A 34 -21.48 35.71 9.07
C VAL A 34 -20.93 35.13 10.38
N ASP A 35 -21.01 35.96 11.41
CA ASP A 35 -20.80 35.60 12.81
C ASP A 35 -21.84 34.61 13.31
N GLY A 36 -21.39 33.72 14.20
CA GLY A 36 -22.21 33.26 15.31
C GLY A 36 -22.71 31.82 15.24
N LEU A 37 -21.93 30.88 15.80
CA LEU A 37 -22.51 29.88 16.68
C LEU A 37 -21.53 29.50 17.80
N SER A 38 -21.98 29.92 18.99
CA SER A 38 -21.40 29.77 20.31
C SER A 38 -21.13 28.32 20.69
N GLY A 39 -20.04 28.14 21.43
CA GLY A 39 -19.57 26.87 21.95
C GLY A 39 -20.60 26.09 22.77
N THR A 40 -20.49 24.77 22.62
CA THR A 40 -20.83 23.82 23.67
C THR A 40 -19.59 22.95 23.89
N ALA A 41 -19.07 23.04 25.11
CA ALA A 41 -17.98 22.21 25.60
C ALA A 41 -18.41 20.73 25.56
N ILE A 42 -17.74 19.94 24.73
CA ILE A 42 -17.75 18.49 24.86
C ILE A 42 -16.73 18.14 25.95
N THR A 43 -17.27 17.78 27.11
CA THR A 43 -16.56 17.21 28.24
C THR A 43 -15.71 16.02 27.82
N GLU A 44 -14.44 16.04 28.22
CA GLU A 44 -13.54 14.89 28.13
C GLU A 44 -14.20 13.65 28.73
N ARG A 45 -14.43 12.66 27.88
CA ARG A 45 -14.86 11.33 28.26
C ARG A 45 -14.02 10.33 27.50
N GLY A 46 -13.00 9.81 28.20
CA GLY A 46 -12.29 8.59 27.84
C GLY A 46 -11.46 8.70 26.56
N VAL A 47 -10.14 8.81 26.73
CA VAL A 47 -9.19 8.36 25.70
C VAL A 47 -9.36 6.84 25.58
N GLU A 48 -10.37 6.41 24.82
CA GLU A 48 -10.38 5.08 24.25
C GLU A 48 -9.18 5.02 23.31
N ALA A 49 -8.28 4.06 23.54
CA ALA A 49 -7.09 3.88 22.72
C ALA A 49 -7.53 3.77 21.26
N GLY A 50 -7.26 4.82 20.49
CA GLY A 50 -7.44 4.85 19.05
C GLY A 50 -6.58 3.77 18.38
N PRO A 51 -6.73 3.57 17.06
CA PRO A 51 -5.82 2.71 16.32
C PRO A 51 -4.38 3.08 16.68
N VAL A 52 -3.58 2.09 17.08
CA VAL A 52 -2.20 2.29 17.52
C VAL A 52 -1.51 3.15 16.46
N ASP A 53 -1.12 4.35 16.88
CA ASP A 53 -0.36 5.28 16.04
C ASP A 53 0.94 4.58 15.61
N MET A 54 1.24 4.62 14.31
CA MET A 54 2.41 3.97 13.71
C MET A 54 3.68 4.41 14.44
N CYS A 55 3.79 5.69 14.79
CA CYS A 55 4.95 6.23 15.49
C CYS A 55 5.14 5.58 16.87
N SER A 56 4.05 5.44 17.62
CA SER A 56 4.05 4.75 18.91
C SER A 56 4.49 3.29 18.77
N CYS A 57 4.05 2.59 17.73
CA CYS A 57 4.47 1.22 17.47
C CYS A 57 5.96 1.10 17.09
N LEU A 58 6.43 1.94 16.16
CA LEU A 58 7.82 1.95 15.70
C LEU A 58 8.78 2.20 16.88
N THR A 59 8.46 3.19 17.71
CA THR A 59 9.28 3.55 18.88
C THR A 59 9.28 2.45 19.96
N ALA A 60 8.17 1.72 20.12
CA ALA A 60 8.04 0.68 21.13
C ALA A 60 8.74 -0.64 20.75
N ASN A 61 8.77 -0.98 19.45
CA ASN A 61 9.23 -2.30 18.99
C ASN A 61 10.66 -2.28 18.42
N PHE A 62 11.20 -1.11 18.10
CA PHE A 62 12.52 -1.01 17.48
C PHE A 62 13.43 -0.04 18.23
N GLY A 63 14.59 -0.54 18.66
CA GLY A 63 15.65 0.27 19.23
C GLY A 63 16.26 1.25 18.21
N LEU A 64 17.12 2.15 18.68
CA LEU A 64 17.91 2.99 17.80
C LEU A 64 19.01 2.15 17.14
N GLN A 65 19.17 2.29 15.83
CA GLN A 65 20.25 1.71 15.03
C GLN A 65 21.02 2.83 14.33
N GLU A 66 22.25 2.61 13.91
CA GLU A 66 22.96 3.60 13.10
C GLU A 66 22.33 3.70 11.71
N LEU A 67 22.19 4.91 11.18
CA LEU A 67 21.74 5.12 9.81
C LEU A 67 22.92 5.06 8.84
N SER A 68 22.70 4.41 7.70
CA SER A 68 23.51 4.63 6.50
C SER A 68 23.06 5.90 5.76
N ASP A 69 23.96 6.45 4.93
CA ASP A 69 23.64 7.60 4.05
C ASP A 69 22.42 7.30 3.15
N ALA A 70 22.24 6.03 2.73
CA ALA A 70 21.12 5.62 1.89
C ALA A 70 19.79 5.63 2.64
N GLU A 71 19.78 5.24 3.91
CA GLU A 71 18.59 5.27 4.76
C GLU A 71 18.17 6.69 5.11
N GLU A 72 19.14 7.57 5.37
CA GLU A 72 18.87 9.00 5.55
C GLU A 72 18.25 9.61 4.28
N GLU A 73 18.87 9.40 3.12
CA GLU A 73 18.35 9.90 1.83
C GLU A 73 16.93 9.38 1.54
N ALA A 74 16.68 8.09 1.80
CA ALA A 74 15.38 7.48 1.60
C ALA A 74 14.30 8.05 2.54
N LEU A 75 14.60 8.26 3.82
CA LEU A 75 13.66 8.86 4.78
C LEU A 75 13.27 10.28 4.37
N LEU A 76 14.26 11.11 3.99
CA LEU A 76 14.03 12.49 3.59
C LEU A 76 13.24 12.56 2.27
N PHE A 77 13.54 11.68 1.32
CA PHE A 77 12.79 11.59 0.06
C PHE A 77 11.34 11.17 0.28
N MET A 78 11.11 10.04 0.97
CA MET A 78 9.75 9.52 1.23
C MET A 78 8.91 10.53 2.02
N ARG A 79 9.52 11.32 2.92
CA ARG A 79 8.83 12.38 3.65
C ARG A 79 8.20 13.43 2.72
N GLU A 80 8.90 13.82 1.65
CA GLU A 80 8.37 14.77 0.68
C GLU A 80 7.50 14.11 -0.40
N GLU A 81 7.74 12.84 -0.75
CA GLU A 81 6.91 12.09 -1.70
C GLU A 81 5.49 11.86 -1.18
N GLU A 82 5.36 11.42 0.08
CA GLU A 82 4.08 11.25 0.76
C GLU A 82 3.35 12.60 0.91
N LYS A 83 4.11 13.70 1.11
CA LYS A 83 3.55 15.05 1.07
C LYS A 83 3.05 15.41 -0.32
N MET A 84 3.77 15.05 -1.38
CA MET A 84 3.36 15.30 -2.76
C MET A 84 2.05 14.61 -3.06
N ALA A 85 1.94 13.32 -2.71
CA ALA A 85 0.72 12.55 -2.84
C ALA A 85 -0.45 13.24 -2.10
N ARG A 86 -0.28 13.54 -0.81
CA ARG A 86 -1.29 14.24 0.01
C ARG A 86 -1.73 15.56 -0.64
N ASP A 87 -0.77 16.40 -1.02
CA ASP A 87 -1.02 17.76 -1.49
C ASP A 87 -1.73 17.75 -2.87
N VAL A 88 -1.36 16.81 -3.76
CA VAL A 88 -2.08 16.58 -5.02
C VAL A 88 -3.51 16.14 -4.74
N TYR A 89 -3.73 15.19 -3.84
CA TYR A 89 -5.07 14.71 -3.52
C TYR A 89 -5.95 15.78 -2.88
N LEU A 90 -5.40 16.62 -2.00
CA LEU A 90 -6.13 17.74 -1.44
C LEU A 90 -6.55 18.74 -2.53
N GLY A 91 -5.63 19.10 -3.43
CA GLY A 91 -5.92 20.02 -4.55
C GLY A 91 -6.94 19.45 -5.54
N LEU A 92 -6.80 18.19 -5.94
CA LEU A 92 -7.75 17.54 -6.85
C LEU A 92 -9.11 17.28 -6.18
N ASN A 93 -9.16 17.06 -4.87
CA ASN A 93 -10.42 16.97 -4.14
C ASN A 93 -11.16 18.31 -4.11
N GLU A 94 -10.46 19.43 -3.95
CA GLU A 94 -11.06 20.76 -4.00
C GLU A 94 -11.75 21.01 -5.36
N GLN A 95 -11.09 20.61 -6.44
CA GLN A 95 -11.62 20.79 -7.80
C GLN A 95 -12.77 19.81 -8.13
N TRP A 96 -12.58 18.52 -7.86
CA TRP A 96 -13.47 17.48 -8.37
C TRP A 96 -14.46 16.94 -7.33
N GLN A 97 -14.26 17.23 -6.04
CA GLN A 97 -15.09 16.77 -4.93
C GLN A 97 -15.32 15.25 -4.91
N ALA A 98 -14.38 14.47 -5.44
CA ALA A 98 -14.46 13.02 -5.48
C ALA A 98 -13.94 12.44 -4.15
N PRO A 99 -14.77 11.71 -3.37
CA PRO A 99 -14.40 11.28 -2.01
C PRO A 99 -13.14 10.42 -1.91
N VAL A 100 -12.75 9.76 -3.00
CA VAL A 100 -11.51 8.96 -3.05
C VAL A 100 -10.28 9.81 -2.68
N PHE A 101 -10.18 11.03 -3.20
CA PHE A 101 -9.05 11.91 -2.94
C PHE A 101 -9.00 12.35 -1.48
N ALA A 102 -10.13 12.81 -0.91
CA ALA A 102 -10.19 13.20 0.50
C ALA A 102 -9.88 12.02 1.44
N ASN A 103 -10.30 10.81 1.08
CA ASN A 103 -10.07 9.62 1.90
C ASN A 103 -8.60 9.19 1.89
N ILE A 104 -7.97 9.22 0.72
CA ILE A 104 -6.57 8.83 0.53
C ILE A 104 -5.63 9.91 1.08
N ALA A 105 -5.91 11.21 0.89
CA ALA A 105 -5.13 12.28 1.52
C ALA A 105 -5.03 12.17 3.05
N ARG A 106 -6.08 11.65 3.73
CA ARG A 106 -6.02 11.35 5.17
C ARG A 106 -5.15 10.14 5.52
N SER A 107 -4.93 9.23 4.58
CA SER A 107 -3.98 8.13 4.69
C SER A 107 -2.55 8.63 4.49
N GLU A 108 -2.30 9.44 3.45
CA GLU A 108 -0.98 10.02 3.20
C GLU A 108 -0.51 10.90 4.36
N GLN A 109 -1.42 11.59 5.05
CA GLN A 109 -1.05 12.27 6.29
C GLN A 109 -0.48 11.30 7.34
N ARG A 110 -1.02 10.09 7.46
CA ARG A 110 -0.50 9.09 8.40
C ARG A 110 0.83 8.50 7.93
N HIS A 111 1.03 8.34 6.63
CA HIS A 111 2.33 7.93 6.08
C HIS A 111 3.38 9.00 6.37
N MET A 112 3.08 10.25 6.06
CA MET A 112 3.89 11.42 6.42
C MET A 112 4.25 11.45 7.91
N ASP A 113 3.27 11.23 8.80
CA ASP A 113 3.48 11.24 10.25
C ASP A 113 4.39 10.07 10.70
N ALA A 114 4.27 8.90 10.07
CA ALA A 114 5.15 7.76 10.33
C ALA A 114 6.60 8.06 9.94
N ILE A 115 6.84 8.67 8.78
CA ILE A 115 8.19 9.05 8.36
C ILE A 115 8.75 10.17 9.24
N LEU A 116 7.94 11.17 9.61
CA LEU A 116 8.35 12.23 10.54
C LEU A 116 8.78 11.67 11.90
N CYS A 117 8.12 10.61 12.37
CA CYS A 117 8.51 9.92 13.59
C CYS A 117 9.95 9.41 13.50
N LEU A 118 10.30 8.75 12.39
CA LEU A 118 11.65 8.24 12.15
C LEU A 118 12.66 9.38 11.99
N ILE A 119 12.35 10.42 11.21
CA ILE A 119 13.19 11.62 11.09
C ILE A 119 13.52 12.21 12.47
N LYS A 120 12.52 12.34 13.35
CA LYS A 120 12.74 12.81 14.73
C LYS A 120 13.54 11.84 15.58
N LYS A 121 13.26 10.53 15.48
CA LYS A 121 13.98 9.47 16.21
C LYS A 121 15.48 9.48 15.89
N TYR A 122 15.81 9.73 14.64
CA TYR A 122 17.19 9.80 14.14
C TYR A 122 17.79 11.21 14.15
N GLU A 123 17.09 12.19 14.74
CA GLU A 123 17.54 13.59 14.87
C GLU A 123 17.91 14.25 13.52
N LEU A 124 17.22 13.86 12.44
CA LEU A 124 17.38 14.43 11.10
C LEU A 124 16.59 15.74 10.94
N GLU A 125 17.02 16.60 10.02
CA GLU A 125 16.28 17.82 9.66
C GLU A 125 15.08 17.47 8.76
N ASP A 126 13.85 17.83 9.16
CA ASP A 126 12.64 17.56 8.37
C ASP A 126 12.59 18.45 7.12
N PRO A 127 12.59 17.88 5.90
CA PRO A 127 12.56 18.66 4.66
C PRO A 127 11.21 19.36 4.44
N VAL A 128 10.15 18.96 5.15
CA VAL A 128 8.83 19.58 5.02
C VAL A 128 8.71 20.84 5.88
N GLY A 129 9.10 20.78 7.16
CA GLY A 129 9.04 21.93 8.07
C GLY A 129 7.71 22.69 8.02
N GLU A 130 7.79 24.01 7.82
CA GLU A 130 6.64 24.93 7.70
C GLU A 130 6.22 25.17 6.23
N ASN A 131 6.65 24.32 5.30
CA ASN A 131 6.33 24.49 3.88
C ASN A 131 4.81 24.38 3.66
N ALA A 132 4.28 25.33 2.91
CA ALA A 132 2.88 25.32 2.51
C ALA A 132 2.55 24.12 1.60
N GLN A 133 1.25 23.88 1.40
CA GLN A 133 0.78 22.90 0.42
C GLN A 133 1.36 23.22 -0.96
N GLY A 134 1.86 22.20 -1.66
CA GLY A 134 2.44 22.34 -2.99
C GLY A 134 3.86 22.91 -3.04
N VAL A 135 4.50 23.16 -1.90
CA VAL A 135 5.90 23.62 -1.79
C VAL A 135 6.79 22.48 -1.31
N PHE A 136 7.88 22.21 -2.04
CA PHE A 136 8.84 21.13 -1.78
C PHE A 136 10.28 21.63 -1.87
N GLN A 137 11.18 21.08 -1.05
CA GLN A 137 12.62 21.32 -1.15
C GLN A 137 13.22 20.53 -2.30
N ASN A 138 12.78 19.28 -2.49
CA ASN A 138 13.19 18.46 -3.61
C ASN A 138 12.60 19.00 -4.93
N ALA A 139 13.47 19.49 -5.81
CA ALA A 139 13.07 20.08 -7.08
C ALA A 139 12.36 19.09 -8.03
N THR A 140 12.69 17.79 -7.96
CA THR A 140 12.03 16.76 -8.76
C THR A 140 10.59 16.55 -8.29
N LEU A 141 10.35 16.47 -6.98
CA LEU A 141 9.00 16.37 -6.42
C LEU A 141 8.19 17.65 -6.65
N GLN A 142 8.83 18.82 -6.62
CA GLN A 142 8.19 20.08 -6.98
C GLN A 142 7.70 20.09 -8.43
N GLU A 143 8.53 19.61 -9.37
CA GLU A 143 8.16 19.49 -10.78
C GLU A 143 7.05 18.45 -10.97
N MET A 144 7.13 17.30 -10.30
CA MET A 144 6.13 16.26 -10.33
C MET A 144 4.77 16.77 -9.82
N TYR A 145 4.73 17.46 -8.69
CA TYR A 145 3.52 18.11 -8.17
C TYR A 145 2.87 19.03 -9.21
N ASN A 146 3.67 19.93 -9.81
CA ASN A 146 3.16 20.89 -10.80
C ASN A 146 2.56 20.19 -12.02
N ASN A 147 3.24 19.16 -12.54
CA ASN A 147 2.79 18.39 -13.70
C ASN A 147 1.51 17.59 -13.41
N LEU A 148 1.46 16.92 -12.26
CA LEU A 148 0.32 16.11 -11.85
C LEU A 148 -0.91 16.97 -11.55
N MET A 149 -0.74 18.13 -10.93
CA MET A 149 -1.83 19.09 -10.74
C MET A 149 -2.36 19.61 -12.08
N ALA A 150 -1.47 19.96 -13.02
CA ALA A 150 -1.88 20.42 -14.34
C ALA A 150 -2.61 19.32 -15.14
N GLN A 151 -2.13 18.08 -15.08
CA GLN A 151 -2.78 16.93 -15.72
C GLN A 151 -4.15 16.64 -15.09
N GLY A 152 -4.20 16.53 -13.76
CA GLY A 152 -5.42 16.22 -13.02
C GLY A 152 -6.50 17.31 -13.12
N ALA A 153 -6.13 18.55 -13.44
CA ALA A 153 -7.08 19.62 -13.68
C ALA A 153 -7.85 19.47 -15.01
N GLY A 154 -7.40 18.61 -15.93
CA GLY A 154 -8.00 18.45 -17.26
C GLY A 154 -9.39 17.80 -17.24
N SER A 155 -9.55 16.74 -16.45
CA SER A 155 -10.83 16.04 -16.26
C SER A 155 -10.81 15.16 -15.01
N LEU A 156 -11.98 14.71 -14.54
CA LEU A 156 -12.05 13.74 -13.44
C LEU A 156 -11.31 12.43 -13.78
N LYS A 157 -11.37 11.98 -15.04
CA LYS A 157 -10.58 10.84 -15.52
C LYS A 157 -9.09 11.09 -15.34
N ASP A 158 -8.61 12.25 -15.76
CA ASP A 158 -7.19 12.59 -15.68
C ASP A 158 -6.76 12.72 -14.21
N ALA A 159 -7.61 13.25 -13.35
CA ALA A 159 -7.38 13.31 -11.90
C ALA A 159 -7.26 11.91 -11.27
N LEU A 160 -8.13 10.97 -11.65
CA LEU A 160 -8.07 9.59 -11.16
C LEU A 160 -6.86 8.83 -11.73
N THR A 161 -6.49 9.12 -12.97
CA THR A 161 -5.25 8.63 -13.58
C THR A 161 -4.03 9.14 -12.81
N VAL A 162 -3.99 10.43 -12.48
CA VAL A 162 -2.95 11.03 -11.62
C VAL A 162 -2.90 10.34 -10.26
N GLY A 163 -4.06 10.05 -9.67
CA GLY A 163 -4.18 9.23 -8.46
C GLY A 163 -3.43 7.91 -8.58
N ALA A 164 -3.79 7.11 -9.59
CA ALA A 164 -3.13 5.82 -9.85
C ALA A 164 -1.64 5.96 -10.17
N THR A 165 -1.21 7.02 -10.87
CA THR A 165 0.20 7.28 -11.18
C THR A 165 1.05 7.58 -9.95
N ILE A 166 0.51 8.31 -8.99
CA ILE A 166 1.20 8.58 -7.72
C ILE A 166 1.42 7.27 -6.96
N GLU A 167 0.39 6.43 -6.85
CA GLU A 167 0.53 5.15 -6.14
C GLU A 167 1.46 4.15 -6.86
N ASP A 168 1.51 4.22 -8.19
CA ASP A 168 2.41 3.43 -9.02
C ASP A 168 3.88 3.82 -8.76
N VAL A 169 4.22 5.11 -8.74
CA VAL A 169 5.59 5.55 -8.42
C VAL A 169 5.96 5.29 -6.96
N ASP A 170 5.04 5.52 -6.03
CA ASP A 170 5.29 5.35 -4.59
C ASP A 170 5.58 3.88 -4.24
N ILE A 171 4.80 2.94 -4.80
CA ILE A 171 5.08 1.50 -4.66
C ILE A 171 6.44 1.16 -5.27
N PHE A 172 6.77 1.72 -6.44
CA PHE A 172 8.05 1.46 -7.10
C PHE A 172 9.22 1.92 -6.23
N ASP A 173 9.19 3.15 -5.73
CA ASP A 173 10.29 3.72 -4.94
C ASP A 173 10.43 3.01 -3.58
N LEU A 174 9.33 2.64 -2.93
CA LEU A 174 9.35 1.82 -1.70
C LEU A 174 9.94 0.43 -1.93
N LEU A 175 9.51 -0.28 -2.98
CA LEU A 175 10.05 -1.62 -3.30
C LEU A 175 11.53 -1.54 -3.68
N GLN A 176 11.95 -0.50 -4.40
CA GLN A 176 13.36 -0.30 -4.75
C GLN A 176 14.24 -0.08 -3.50
N ASN A 177 13.75 0.61 -2.48
CA ASN A 177 14.46 0.76 -1.21
C ASN A 177 14.54 -0.56 -0.44
N ILE A 178 13.44 -1.33 -0.41
CA ILE A 178 13.35 -2.61 0.31
C ILE A 178 14.19 -3.71 -0.37
N ASP A 179 13.99 -3.94 -1.66
CA ASP A 179 14.53 -5.12 -2.37
C ASP A 179 16.03 -5.02 -2.66
N ASN A 180 16.55 -3.80 -2.85
CA ASN A 180 17.98 -3.61 -3.09
C ASN A 180 18.83 -3.69 -1.81
N SER A 181 18.21 -4.05 -0.67
CA SER A 181 18.87 -4.09 0.65
C SER A 181 19.56 -2.76 0.98
N ALA A 182 19.04 -1.64 0.46
CA ALA A 182 19.50 -0.30 0.78
C ALA A 182 19.09 0.10 2.20
N ILE A 183 18.03 -0.52 2.71
CA ILE A 183 17.49 -0.37 4.06
C ILE A 183 17.67 -1.70 4.80
N ASP A 184 18.47 -1.71 5.85
CA ASP A 184 18.56 -2.86 6.78
C ASP A 184 18.08 -2.51 8.20
N ASN A 185 17.83 -1.23 8.46
CA ASN A 185 17.26 -0.75 9.69
C ASN A 185 15.79 -1.18 9.85
N GLY A 186 15.56 -2.01 10.87
CA GLY A 186 14.27 -2.66 11.10
C GLY A 186 13.06 -1.73 11.25
N ASP A 187 13.20 -0.52 11.79
CA ASP A 187 12.06 0.40 11.90
C ASP A 187 11.71 1.08 10.58
N ILE A 188 12.71 1.46 9.78
CA ILE A 188 12.52 1.98 8.42
C ILE A 188 11.88 0.90 7.55
N LEU A 189 12.38 -0.33 7.61
CA LEU A 189 11.80 -1.45 6.86
C LEU A 189 10.34 -1.71 7.26
N ALA A 190 10.02 -1.64 8.56
CA ALA A 190 8.66 -1.79 9.04
C ALA A 190 7.74 -0.66 8.57
N ALA A 191 8.22 0.58 8.57
CA ALA A 191 7.47 1.73 8.05
C ALA A 191 7.24 1.60 6.53
N PHE A 192 8.29 1.35 5.74
CA PHE A 192 8.19 1.26 4.29
C PHE A 192 7.28 0.13 3.85
N THR A 193 7.36 -1.04 4.50
CA THR A 193 6.42 -2.15 4.25
C THR A 193 4.96 -1.74 4.45
N GLU A 194 4.70 -0.92 5.48
CA GLU A 194 3.36 -0.44 5.80
C GLU A 194 2.86 0.62 4.83
N LEU A 195 3.74 1.53 4.41
CA LEU A 195 3.47 2.48 3.34
C LEU A 195 3.13 1.71 2.06
N THR A 196 3.95 0.74 1.63
CA THR A 196 3.68 -0.02 0.39
C THR A 196 2.33 -0.74 0.44
N ARG A 197 1.94 -1.25 1.61
CA ARG A 197 0.60 -1.85 1.82
C ARG A 197 -0.51 -0.79 1.70
N GLY A 198 -0.29 0.40 2.22
CA GLY A 198 -1.17 1.57 2.05
C GLY A 198 -1.36 1.90 0.58
N SER A 199 -0.27 2.13 -0.13
CA SER A 199 -0.22 2.56 -1.53
C SER A 199 -0.84 1.52 -2.47
N ARG A 200 -0.61 0.21 -2.23
CA ARG A 200 -1.32 -0.86 -2.96
C ARG A 200 -2.85 -0.79 -2.77
N ASN A 201 -3.33 -0.40 -1.59
CA ASN A 201 -4.78 -0.24 -1.35
C ASN A 201 -5.34 1.03 -1.98
N HIS A 202 -4.55 2.10 -2.02
CA HIS A 202 -4.91 3.34 -2.70
C HIS A 202 -4.97 3.15 -4.21
N LEU A 203 -3.99 2.44 -4.79
CA LEU A 203 -3.98 2.05 -6.20
C LEU A 203 -5.26 1.29 -6.56
N ARG A 204 -5.61 0.23 -5.80
CA ARG A 204 -6.91 -0.47 -5.96
C ARG A 204 -8.10 0.49 -5.88
N GLY A 205 -8.02 1.49 -5.00
CA GLY A 205 -9.03 2.55 -4.86
C GLY A 205 -9.20 3.38 -6.12
N PHE A 206 -8.10 3.89 -6.70
CA PHE A 206 -8.14 4.67 -7.94
C PHE A 206 -8.54 3.83 -9.16
N ILE A 207 -7.99 2.61 -9.29
CA ILE A 207 -8.37 1.68 -10.37
C ILE A 207 -9.86 1.39 -10.35
N ARG A 208 -10.46 1.15 -9.17
CA ARG A 208 -11.91 0.96 -9.05
C ARG A 208 -12.71 2.17 -9.55
N GLN A 209 -12.23 3.39 -9.32
CA GLN A 209 -12.91 4.59 -9.80
C GLN A 209 -12.78 4.76 -11.32
N LEU A 210 -11.62 4.44 -11.88
CA LEU A 210 -11.41 4.41 -13.33
C LEU A 210 -12.32 3.37 -14.00
N ASP A 211 -12.42 2.17 -13.43
CA ASP A 211 -13.31 1.11 -13.92
C ASP A 211 -14.79 1.55 -13.94
N ILE A 212 -15.23 2.29 -12.91
CA ILE A 212 -16.59 2.86 -12.84
C ILE A 212 -16.83 3.86 -13.99
N LEU A 213 -15.79 4.59 -14.42
CA LEU A 213 -15.85 5.48 -15.58
C LEU A 213 -15.69 4.74 -16.93
N GLY A 214 -15.43 3.43 -16.91
CA GLY A 214 -15.13 2.65 -18.11
C GLY A 214 -13.74 2.94 -18.69
N GLU A 215 -12.84 3.45 -17.85
CA GLU A 215 -11.47 3.84 -18.21
C GLU A 215 -10.47 2.82 -17.69
N THR A 216 -9.29 2.75 -18.33
CA THR A 216 -8.21 1.86 -17.90
C THR A 216 -6.97 2.67 -17.54
N TYR A 217 -6.19 2.18 -16.57
CA TYR A 217 -4.88 2.71 -16.25
C TYR A 217 -3.80 1.97 -17.04
N GLN A 218 -2.83 2.71 -17.57
CA GLN A 218 -1.60 2.14 -18.13
C GLN A 218 -0.50 2.32 -17.09
N VAL A 219 0.01 1.21 -16.57
CA VAL A 219 1.11 1.22 -15.58
C VAL A 219 2.37 1.83 -16.18
N GLN A 220 3.09 2.61 -15.37
CA GLN A 220 4.24 3.40 -15.79
C GLN A 220 5.53 3.03 -15.06
N TYR A 221 5.47 2.66 -13.77
CA TYR A 221 6.66 2.47 -12.93
C TYR A 221 6.82 1.02 -12.48
N ILE A 222 5.85 0.46 -11.75
CA ILE A 222 5.88 -0.95 -11.38
C ILE A 222 5.72 -1.84 -12.62
N SER A 223 6.15 -3.09 -12.50
CA SER A 223 5.98 -4.04 -13.60
C SER A 223 4.49 -4.32 -13.87
N GLN A 224 4.15 -4.66 -15.11
CA GLN A 224 2.80 -5.08 -15.45
C GLN A 224 2.34 -6.30 -14.64
N GLU A 225 3.28 -7.19 -14.27
CA GLU A 225 3.01 -8.35 -13.43
C GLU A 225 2.62 -7.93 -12.01
N GLU A 226 3.39 -7.03 -11.39
CA GLU A 226 3.12 -6.48 -10.06
C GLU A 226 1.78 -5.73 -10.05
N PHE A 227 1.55 -4.86 -11.04
CA PHE A 227 0.26 -4.17 -11.18
C PHE A 227 -0.91 -5.14 -11.24
N ASN A 228 -0.82 -6.17 -12.10
CA ASN A 228 -1.87 -7.19 -12.24
C ASN A 228 -2.09 -7.97 -10.94
N TYR A 229 -1.02 -8.30 -10.21
CA TYR A 229 -1.10 -8.95 -8.92
C TYR A 229 -1.84 -8.08 -7.90
N ILE A 230 -1.50 -6.78 -7.81
CA ILE A 230 -2.14 -5.84 -6.90
C ILE A 230 -3.64 -5.72 -7.21
N ILE A 231 -4.01 -5.44 -8.46
CA ILE A 231 -5.43 -5.16 -8.79
C ILE A 231 -6.32 -6.42 -8.76
N SER A 232 -5.75 -7.61 -8.87
CA SER A 232 -6.48 -8.89 -8.82
C SER A 232 -6.61 -9.49 -7.42
N SER A 233 -5.84 -8.98 -6.45
CA SER A 233 -5.86 -9.44 -5.06
C SER A 233 -6.81 -8.62 -4.18
N GLU A 234 -7.23 -9.20 -3.05
CA GLU A 234 -8.10 -8.51 -2.10
C GLU A 234 -7.40 -7.31 -1.45
N ARG A 235 -8.22 -6.34 -1.00
CA ARG A 235 -7.75 -5.22 -0.19
C ARG A 235 -7.09 -5.72 1.09
N GLU A 236 -5.86 -5.28 1.32
CA GLU A 236 -5.04 -5.74 2.44
C GLU A 236 -5.50 -5.13 3.77
N LYS A 237 -5.50 -5.92 4.85
CA LYS A 237 -6.00 -5.54 6.18
C LYS A 237 -4.91 -5.77 7.24
N GLY A 238 -4.70 -4.79 8.13
CA GLY A 238 -3.72 -4.89 9.23
C GLY A 238 -2.27 -5.04 8.75
N SER A 239 -1.32 -5.21 9.67
CA SER A 239 0.05 -5.63 9.32
C SER A 239 0.67 -6.69 10.20
N ALA A 240 1.85 -7.15 9.78
CA ALA A 240 2.75 -8.03 10.49
C ALA A 240 3.46 -7.43 11.73
N ILE A 241 3.66 -6.10 11.86
CA ILE A 241 4.37 -5.51 13.01
C ILE A 241 3.71 -4.22 13.56
N CYS A 242 3.35 -3.23 12.72
CA CYS A 242 2.84 -1.93 13.19
C CYS A 242 1.57 -1.35 12.52
N GLY A 243 1.09 -1.91 11.43
CA GLY A 243 -0.28 -1.71 10.96
C GLY A 243 -1.29 -2.33 11.90
N ALA A 244 -2.14 -1.48 12.48
CA ALA A 244 -3.12 -1.80 13.49
C ALA A 244 -3.95 -3.06 13.18
N CYS A 245 -3.84 -4.06 14.06
CA CYS A 245 -4.91 -5.01 14.33
C CYS A 245 -5.60 -4.60 15.64
N PRO A 246 -6.68 -3.81 15.63
CA PRO A 246 -7.49 -3.60 16.82
C PRO A 246 -8.34 -4.85 17.01
N ASN A 247 -7.81 -5.85 17.73
CA ASN A 247 -8.49 -6.84 18.57
C ASN A 247 -7.66 -8.13 18.71
N GLY A 248 -6.60 -8.06 19.51
CA GLY A 248 -5.95 -9.24 20.08
C GLY A 248 -6.07 -9.20 21.60
N GLY A 249 -7.26 -9.41 22.16
CA GLY A 249 -7.41 -9.44 23.63
C GLY A 249 -8.80 -9.20 24.19
N GLY A 250 -9.85 -9.76 23.61
CA GLY A 250 -11.19 -9.72 24.20
C GLY A 250 -11.80 -11.11 24.24
N GLN A 251 -11.83 -11.75 25.42
CA GLN A 251 -12.68 -12.92 25.67
C GLN A 251 -14.15 -12.46 25.62
N GLY A 252 -14.75 -12.52 24.43
CA GLY A 252 -16.17 -12.25 24.23
C GLY A 252 -17.02 -13.41 24.73
N ASN A 253 -17.85 -13.14 25.74
CA ASN A 253 -18.93 -14.02 26.19
C ASN A 253 -20.03 -14.06 25.11
N SER A 254 -20.09 -15.15 24.33
CA SER A 254 -21.00 -15.28 23.20
C SER A 254 -22.33 -15.91 23.61
N ASN A 255 -23.35 -15.06 23.73
CA ASN A 255 -24.75 -15.46 23.59
C ASN A 255 -25.33 -14.78 22.34
N GLY A 256 -25.14 -15.40 21.17
CA GLY A 256 -25.64 -14.89 19.89
C GLY A 256 -25.38 -15.87 18.75
N LYS A 257 -26.44 -16.50 18.25
CA LYS A 257 -26.43 -17.47 17.15
C LYS A 257 -26.21 -16.76 15.81
N GLY A 258 -25.15 -17.12 15.09
CA GLY A 258 -24.93 -16.76 13.69
C GLY A 258 -23.60 -17.31 13.20
N GLY A 259 -23.63 -18.37 12.39
CA GLY A 259 -22.44 -19.10 11.95
C GLY A 259 -21.66 -18.39 10.85
N GLY A 260 -20.38 -18.19 11.10
CA GLY A 260 -19.36 -17.79 10.12
C GLY A 260 -17.99 -18.06 10.75
N ASN A 261 -17.36 -19.17 10.36
CA ASN A 261 -16.10 -19.64 10.94
C ASN A 261 -14.94 -18.96 10.19
N GLY A 262 -14.29 -18.00 10.82
CA GLY A 262 -13.10 -17.32 10.30
C GLY A 262 -12.19 -16.89 11.43
N THR A 263 -11.36 -17.81 11.92
CA THR A 263 -10.28 -17.51 12.86
C THR A 263 -9.08 -17.00 12.06
N GLY A 264 -9.08 -15.70 11.72
CA GLY A 264 -7.89 -15.03 11.21
C GLY A 264 -6.94 -14.75 12.36
N ALA A 265 -6.07 -15.70 12.68
CA ALA A 265 -4.91 -15.45 13.52
C ALA A 265 -3.88 -14.67 12.71
N CYS A 266 -3.40 -13.55 13.24
CA CYS A 266 -2.25 -12.84 12.71
C CYS A 266 -1.00 -13.65 13.08
N ASP A 267 -0.59 -14.60 12.22
CA ASP A 267 0.73 -15.20 12.36
C ASP A 267 1.76 -14.27 11.72
N GLY A 268 2.69 -13.78 12.54
CA GLY A 268 3.82 -12.95 12.12
C GLY A 268 4.85 -13.71 11.28
N SER A 269 4.41 -14.57 10.36
CA SER A 269 5.26 -15.22 9.36
C SER A 269 4.86 -14.74 7.97
N GLY A 270 5.28 -13.51 7.65
CA GLY A 270 5.38 -13.08 6.26
C GLY A 270 6.40 -13.96 5.55
N SER A 271 5.91 -14.98 4.84
CA SER A 271 6.74 -15.76 3.95
C SER A 271 7.19 -14.84 2.81
N ASN A 272 8.49 -14.56 2.79
CA ASN A 272 9.17 -13.82 1.74
C ASN A 272 8.99 -14.59 0.42
N GLY A 273 8.06 -14.13 -0.42
CA GLY A 273 7.69 -14.75 -1.68
C GLY A 273 8.54 -14.25 -2.84
N ASN A 274 9.87 -14.31 -2.72
CA ASN A 274 10.76 -14.06 -3.84
C ASN A 274 10.97 -15.36 -4.64
N THR A 275 10.26 -15.53 -5.75
CA THR A 275 10.72 -16.37 -6.86
C THR A 275 10.33 -15.76 -8.20
N GLY A 276 11.27 -15.04 -8.82
CA GLY A 276 11.21 -14.68 -10.22
C GLY A 276 11.23 -15.90 -11.17
N PRO A 277 10.93 -15.70 -12.47
CA PRO A 277 10.58 -16.77 -13.39
C PRO A 277 11.83 -17.42 -13.96
N ASN A 278 11.98 -18.75 -13.82
CA ASN A 278 12.92 -19.50 -14.65
C ASN A 278 12.17 -20.41 -15.61
N ASN A 279 12.32 -20.07 -16.88
CA ASN A 279 11.88 -20.81 -18.05
C ASN A 279 12.68 -22.11 -18.19
N GLY A 280 12.01 -23.25 -18.25
CA GLY A 280 12.64 -24.57 -18.28
C GLY A 280 11.72 -25.67 -18.79
N ASN A 281 11.49 -25.65 -20.10
CA ASN A 281 11.00 -26.76 -20.92
C ASN A 281 11.53 -28.15 -20.50
N SER A 282 10.65 -29.12 -20.21
CA SER A 282 10.63 -30.47 -20.83
C SER A 282 9.83 -31.50 -20.03
N GLY A 283 8.91 -32.18 -20.74
CA GLY A 283 8.92 -33.64 -20.85
C GLY A 283 8.50 -34.49 -19.64
N GLY A 284 7.23 -34.90 -19.64
CA GLY A 284 6.79 -36.31 -19.70
C GLY A 284 7.52 -37.43 -18.94
N ASN A 285 6.67 -38.25 -18.30
CA ASN A 285 6.76 -39.69 -17.99
C ASN A 285 7.32 -40.18 -16.64
N ASN A 286 6.40 -40.81 -15.90
CA ASN A 286 6.48 -42.03 -15.08
C ASN A 286 7.80 -42.82 -15.14
N ASN A 287 8.35 -43.17 -13.97
CA ASN A 287 8.26 -44.52 -13.39
C ASN A 287 8.95 -44.63 -12.01
N GLY A 288 8.33 -45.37 -11.09
CA GLY A 288 9.00 -46.48 -10.39
C GLY A 288 9.78 -46.23 -9.08
N ASN A 289 9.16 -46.68 -7.99
CA ASN A 289 9.66 -47.73 -7.08
C ASN A 289 10.54 -47.36 -5.85
N GLY A 290 10.17 -47.95 -4.70
CA GLY A 290 11.06 -48.37 -3.61
C GLY A 290 10.87 -47.64 -2.27
N ASN A 291 10.08 -48.20 -1.34
CA ASN A 291 10.51 -49.01 -0.18
C ASN A 291 10.91 -48.13 1.04
N GLY A 292 10.44 -48.30 2.26
CA GLY A 292 9.55 -49.25 2.91
C GLY A 292 9.34 -48.78 4.35
N GLY A 293 8.10 -48.80 4.82
CA GLY A 293 7.73 -48.49 6.21
C GLY A 293 6.99 -49.69 6.80
N GLY A 294 7.52 -50.26 7.88
CA GLY A 294 6.94 -51.40 8.58
C GLY A 294 6.87 -51.13 10.08
N ASN A 295 5.75 -50.55 10.50
CA ASN A 295 5.36 -50.38 11.89
C ASN A 295 4.76 -51.68 12.43
N THR A 296 5.04 -51.96 13.69
CA THR A 296 4.64 -53.14 14.45
C THR A 296 3.17 -53.09 14.88
N GLY A 297 2.53 -54.26 14.91
CA GLY A 297 1.53 -54.59 15.92
C GLY A 297 0.18 -55.11 15.40
N GLY A 298 -0.21 -56.29 15.88
CA GLY A 298 -1.63 -56.60 16.11
C GLY A 298 -2.22 -57.79 15.36
N ASN A 299 -1.88 -59.00 15.82
CA ASN A 299 -2.75 -60.15 16.07
C ASN A 299 -4.20 -60.14 15.51
N GLY A 300 -4.58 -61.17 14.76
CA GLY A 300 -5.98 -61.42 14.41
C GLY A 300 -6.21 -62.70 13.60
N ASN A 301 -6.72 -63.73 14.28
CA ASN A 301 -6.94 -65.11 13.87
C ASN A 301 -8.17 -65.32 12.94
N GLY A 302 -8.20 -66.41 12.15
CA GLY A 302 -9.43 -66.97 11.54
C GLY A 302 -9.47 -66.93 9.99
N ASN A 303 -9.07 -68.00 9.28
CA ASN A 303 -9.82 -69.22 8.92
C ASN A 303 -10.76 -69.09 7.69
N SER A 304 -10.49 -70.00 6.75
CA SER A 304 -11.37 -70.71 5.82
C SER A 304 -12.07 -70.01 4.65
N GLY A 305 -11.84 -70.61 3.46
CA GLY A 305 -12.83 -70.82 2.40
C GLY A 305 -12.97 -69.65 1.43
N GLY A 306 -12.83 -69.81 0.12
CA GLY A 306 -13.09 -70.98 -0.69
C GLY A 306 -14.10 -70.61 -1.77
N ASN A 307 -13.56 -70.38 -2.96
CA ASN A 307 -14.13 -70.74 -4.26
C ASN A 307 -15.41 -70.05 -4.77
N GLY A 308 -15.29 -69.47 -5.97
CA GLY A 308 -16.09 -69.97 -7.09
C GLY A 308 -17.09 -69.01 -7.76
N GLY A 309 -16.84 -68.77 -9.05
CA GLY A 309 -17.84 -68.46 -10.08
C GLY A 309 -18.28 -66.99 -10.12
N GLY A 310 -18.15 -66.23 -11.21
CA GLY A 310 -18.19 -66.62 -12.62
C GLY A 310 -19.52 -66.17 -13.23
N ASN A 311 -19.44 -65.62 -14.46
CA ASN A 311 -20.53 -65.18 -15.35
C ASN A 311 -21.17 -63.82 -15.00
N SER A 312 -21.58 -62.95 -15.92
CA SER A 312 -21.44 -62.83 -17.38
C SER A 312 -22.22 -61.58 -17.77
N ARG A 313 -21.73 -60.82 -18.75
CA ARG A 313 -22.48 -60.01 -19.74
C ARG A 313 -23.34 -58.87 -19.14
N GLY A 314 -23.17 -57.63 -19.56
CA GLY A 314 -23.06 -57.21 -20.94
C GLY A 314 -24.34 -56.46 -21.28
N ASN A 315 -24.24 -55.14 -21.33
CA ASN A 315 -24.84 -54.28 -22.35
C ASN A 315 -24.03 -52.98 -22.38
#